data_AF-A0A385SIJ2-F1
#
_entry.id   AF-A0A385SIJ2-F1
#
_cell.length_a   1.000
_cell.length_b   1.000
_cell.length_c   1.000
_cell.angle_alpha   90.00
_cell.angle_beta   90.00
_cell.angle_gamma   90.00
#
_symmetry.space_group_name_H-M   'P 1'
#
loop_
_entity.id
_entity.type
_entity.pdbx_description
1 polymer ?
#
loop_
_entity_poly.entity_id
_entity_poly.type
_entity_poly.pdbx_seq_one_letter_code
_entity_poly.pdbx_strand_id
1 'polypeptide(L)'
;MSKNREKIMHDLQRLLASQNFQSKEEAEKFMDKLKGQSIGEGSATPEGRAQHLVYEARELRSALDADKKIFSALKLDPECVEAFEYMAEFAVSPLQSLIFYRNGMNAGRRKLGEKFFEENKGRFWALHETRPFMRCLFGYAMTLYELDEKQAALNLFKELLTLNPNDNQGARDYAMLYSLDLSQPDVFDEIQSLYVDDRSTFRLFNKTLHIFKKEGDTAAAREMLQQARSQNGHVMAFLMSDKTLPPGGSEYVKGEKSEAVYYATVARGVWHHTPGAQAWLNNVYRKK
;
A
#
# COMPACT_ATOMS: atom_id res chain seq x y z
N MET A 1 -8.32 -2.84 6.96
CA MET A 1 -9.57 -2.34 7.60
C MET A 1 -10.57 -2.07 6.48
N SER A 2 -11.84 -2.47 6.60
CA SER A 2 -12.83 -2.22 5.54
C SER A 2 -13.11 -0.72 5.38
N LYS A 3 -13.25 -0.22 4.15
CA LYS A 3 -13.46 1.21 3.83
C LYS A 3 -14.69 1.82 4.55
N ASN A 4 -15.74 1.02 4.79
CA ASN A 4 -16.90 1.42 5.60
C ASN A 4 -16.57 1.67 7.09
N ARG A 5 -15.58 0.96 7.66
CA ARG A 5 -15.08 1.26 9.01
C ARG A 5 -14.26 2.54 9.06
N GLU A 6 -13.55 2.87 7.98
CA GLU A 6 -12.83 4.15 7.89
C GLU A 6 -13.79 5.34 7.89
N LYS A 7 -14.90 5.25 7.14
CA LYS A 7 -16.01 6.22 7.18
C LYS A 7 -16.49 6.46 8.61
N ILE A 8 -16.91 5.40 9.30
CA ILE A 8 -17.43 5.48 10.67
C ILE A 8 -16.41 6.12 11.62
N MET A 9 -15.13 5.77 11.49
CA MET A 9 -14.07 6.32 12.35
C MET A 9 -13.76 7.79 12.06
N HIS A 10 -13.75 8.21 10.79
CA HIS A 10 -13.55 9.60 10.40
C HIS A 10 -14.71 10.49 10.89
N ASP A 11 -15.95 10.05 10.65
CA ASP A 11 -17.14 10.77 11.10
C ASP A 11 -17.17 10.88 12.63
N LEU A 12 -16.78 9.80 13.33
CA LEU A 12 -16.66 9.79 14.79
C LEU A 12 -15.58 10.75 15.31
N GLN A 13 -14.38 10.74 14.72
CA GLN A 13 -13.29 11.63 15.15
C GLN A 13 -13.64 13.11 14.96
N ARG A 14 -14.26 13.46 13.84
CA ARG A 14 -14.71 14.84 13.59
C ARG A 14 -15.78 15.27 14.59
N LEU A 15 -16.74 14.39 14.85
CA LEU A 15 -17.82 14.66 15.79
C LEU A 15 -17.27 14.83 17.21
N LEU A 16 -16.28 14.02 17.61
CA LEU A 16 -15.56 14.21 18.88
C LEU A 16 -14.78 15.53 18.93
N ALA A 17 -14.12 15.94 17.84
CA ALA A 17 -13.37 17.19 17.77
C ALA A 17 -14.27 18.45 17.75
N SER A 18 -15.52 18.32 17.31
CA SER A 18 -16.51 19.41 17.31
C SER A 18 -17.13 19.70 18.68
N GLN A 19 -16.90 18.81 19.66
CA GLN A 19 -17.47 18.88 20.99
C GLN A 19 -16.37 19.17 22.03
N ASN A 20 -16.64 20.10 22.95
CA ASN A 20 -15.72 20.42 24.05
C ASN A 20 -16.11 19.64 25.32
N PHE A 21 -15.69 18.38 25.40
CA PHE A 21 -15.91 17.56 26.61
C PHE A 21 -15.11 18.11 27.80
N GLN A 22 -15.79 18.31 28.92
CA GLN A 22 -15.18 18.76 30.18
C GLN A 22 -14.73 17.59 31.06
N SER A 23 -15.11 16.35 30.73
CA SER A 23 -14.72 15.15 31.46
C SER A 23 -14.78 13.87 30.60
N LYS A 24 -14.07 12.83 31.05
CA LYS A 24 -14.09 11.50 30.41
C LYS A 24 -15.50 10.87 30.43
N GLU A 25 -16.27 11.06 31.50
CA GLU A 25 -17.64 10.55 31.64
C GLU A 25 -18.61 11.22 30.65
N GLU A 26 -18.36 12.48 30.28
CA GLU A 26 -19.14 13.19 29.26
C GLU A 26 -18.88 12.64 27.86
N ALA A 27 -17.60 12.36 27.54
CA ALA A 27 -17.20 11.72 26.29
C ALA A 27 -17.78 10.30 26.18
N GLU A 28 -17.75 9.50 27.26
CA GLU A 28 -18.31 8.14 27.27
C GLU A 28 -19.84 8.14 27.08
N LYS A 29 -20.57 9.05 27.74
CA LYS A 29 -22.02 9.22 27.54
C LYS A 29 -22.38 9.68 26.13
N PHE A 30 -21.55 10.53 25.54
CA PHE A 30 -21.71 10.97 24.15
C PHE A 30 -21.49 9.80 23.17
N MET A 31 -20.44 9.01 23.37
CA MET A 31 -20.16 7.79 22.60
C MET A 31 -21.30 6.77 22.69
N ASP A 32 -21.89 6.59 23.88
CA ASP A 32 -23.04 5.69 24.07
C ASP A 32 -24.32 6.21 23.39
N LYS A 33 -24.52 7.53 23.29
CA LYS A 33 -25.60 8.11 22.48
C LYS A 33 -25.43 7.89 20.97
N LEU A 34 -24.18 7.79 20.51
CA LEU A 34 -23.87 7.55 19.09
C LEU A 34 -24.00 6.08 18.69
N LYS A 35 -23.98 5.14 19.65
CA LYS A 35 -24.27 3.72 19.40
C LYS A 35 -25.74 3.57 18.93
N GLY A 36 -25.94 3.57 17.62
CA GLY A 36 -27.24 3.40 16.98
C GLY A 36 -27.72 4.61 16.16
N GLN A 37 -26.96 5.71 16.11
CA GLN A 37 -27.23 6.85 15.23
C GLN A 37 -26.26 6.87 14.04
N SER A 38 -26.77 7.27 12.86
CA SER A 38 -25.94 7.57 11.69
C SER A 38 -25.09 8.80 12.00
N ILE A 39 -23.80 8.59 12.29
CA ILE A 39 -22.82 9.68 12.46
C ILE A 39 -22.59 10.31 11.08
N GLY A 40 -23.38 11.33 10.73
CA GLY A 40 -23.55 11.79 9.35
C GLY A 40 -23.20 13.25 9.10
N GLU A 41 -22.63 13.99 10.04
CA GLU A 41 -22.35 15.43 9.81
C GLU A 41 -21.22 15.68 8.80
N GLY A 42 -20.38 14.66 8.52
CA GLY A 42 -19.46 14.67 7.39
C GLY A 42 -20.14 14.97 6.05
N SER A 43 -21.43 14.64 5.88
CA SER A 43 -22.17 14.89 4.65
C SER A 43 -22.69 16.32 4.47
N ALA A 44 -22.38 17.28 5.35
CA ALA A 44 -22.88 18.65 5.24
C ALA A 44 -22.04 19.55 4.31
N THR A 45 -20.72 19.34 4.21
CA THR A 45 -19.84 20.15 3.36
C THR A 45 -19.74 19.60 1.94
N PRO A 46 -19.38 20.42 0.93
CA PRO A 46 -19.12 19.92 -0.43
C PRO A 46 -18.08 18.80 -0.47
N GLU A 47 -17.00 18.92 0.30
CA GLU A 47 -15.91 17.93 0.36
C GLU A 47 -16.38 16.60 0.95
N GLY A 48 -17.10 16.64 2.08
CA GLY A 48 -17.58 15.41 2.69
C GLY A 48 -18.71 14.74 1.89
N ARG A 49 -19.54 15.50 1.17
CA ARG A 49 -20.47 14.94 0.17
C ARG A 49 -19.74 14.30 -1.01
N ALA A 50 -18.66 14.93 -1.50
CA ALA A 50 -17.84 14.37 -2.55
C ALA A 50 -17.20 13.04 -2.12
N GLN A 51 -16.62 13.01 -0.92
CA GLN A 51 -16.06 11.79 -0.33
C GLN A 51 -17.13 10.68 -0.20
N HIS A 52 -18.34 11.03 0.23
CA HIS A 52 -19.46 10.07 0.32
C HIS A 52 -19.82 9.46 -1.04
N LEU A 53 -19.88 10.27 -2.09
CA LEU A 53 -20.13 9.80 -3.45
C LEU A 53 -19.04 8.83 -3.93
N VAL A 54 -17.78 9.05 -3.57
CA VAL A 54 -16.69 8.13 -3.88
C VAL A 54 -16.85 6.80 -3.14
N TYR A 55 -17.25 6.83 -1.86
CA TYR A 55 -17.53 5.59 -1.12
C TYR A 55 -18.71 4.82 -1.72
N GLU A 56 -19.80 5.50 -2.09
CA GLU A 56 -20.90 4.87 -2.83
C GLU A 56 -20.41 4.24 -4.13
N ALA A 57 -19.57 4.96 -4.90
CA ALA A 57 -19.05 4.47 -6.18
C ALA A 57 -18.30 3.14 -6.05
N ARG A 58 -17.53 2.96 -4.97
CA ARG A 58 -16.74 1.75 -4.71
C ARG A 58 -17.56 0.50 -4.42
N GLU A 59 -18.81 0.67 -4.00
CA GLU A 59 -19.73 -0.45 -3.73
C GLU A 59 -20.56 -0.82 -4.98
N LEU A 60 -20.51 -0.02 -6.04
CA LEU A 60 -21.24 -0.28 -7.28
C LEU A 60 -20.54 -1.32 -8.13
N ARG A 61 -21.34 -2.24 -8.69
CA ARG A 61 -20.86 -3.21 -9.70
C ARG A 61 -20.76 -2.60 -11.10
N SER A 62 -21.55 -1.57 -11.38
CA SER A 62 -21.62 -0.89 -12.68
C SER A 62 -20.54 0.19 -12.75
N ALA A 63 -19.52 -0.01 -13.59
CA ALA A 63 -18.47 0.97 -13.80
C ALA A 63 -19.04 2.33 -14.26
N LEU A 64 -20.05 2.31 -15.14
CA LEU A 64 -20.70 3.53 -15.62
C LEU A 64 -21.38 4.32 -14.49
N ASP A 65 -22.05 3.64 -13.56
CA ASP A 65 -22.72 4.33 -12.45
C ASP A 65 -21.74 4.80 -11.38
N ALA A 66 -20.66 4.04 -11.17
CA ALA A 66 -19.55 4.47 -10.34
C ALA A 66 -18.89 5.74 -10.92
N ASP A 67 -18.60 5.78 -12.23
CA ASP A 67 -18.03 6.95 -12.89
C ASP A 67 -18.94 8.18 -12.76
N LYS A 68 -20.27 8.03 -12.93
CA LYS A 68 -21.22 9.14 -12.69
C LYS A 68 -21.10 9.71 -11.27
N LYS A 69 -20.91 8.85 -10.26
CA LYS A 69 -20.72 9.26 -8.87
C LYS A 69 -19.39 9.97 -8.67
N ILE A 70 -18.30 9.46 -9.26
CA ILE A 70 -16.98 10.08 -9.21
C ILE A 70 -16.98 11.46 -9.88
N PHE A 71 -17.59 11.60 -11.06
CA PHE A 71 -17.74 12.91 -11.71
C PHE A 71 -18.62 13.86 -10.89
N SER A 72 -19.63 13.34 -10.21
CA SER A 72 -20.46 14.16 -9.30
C SER A 72 -19.67 14.61 -8.07
N ALA A 73 -18.79 13.76 -7.54
CA ALA A 73 -17.87 14.11 -6.46
C ALA A 73 -16.94 15.25 -6.88
N LEU A 74 -16.31 15.14 -8.05
CA LEU A 74 -15.40 16.17 -8.58
C LEU A 74 -16.10 17.49 -8.92
N LYS A 75 -17.41 17.47 -9.24
CA LYS A 75 -18.20 18.70 -9.40
C LYS A 75 -18.44 19.42 -8.08
N LEU A 76 -18.56 18.69 -6.97
CA LEU A 76 -18.74 19.25 -5.64
C LEU A 76 -17.41 19.71 -5.03
N ASP A 77 -16.35 18.93 -5.25
CA ASP A 77 -14.99 19.19 -4.78
C ASP A 77 -13.99 18.81 -5.89
N PRO A 78 -13.55 19.79 -6.70
CA PRO A 78 -12.58 19.57 -7.78
C PRO A 78 -11.23 19.03 -7.32
N GLU A 79 -10.95 19.10 -6.01
CA GLU A 79 -9.72 18.63 -5.39
C GLU A 79 -9.95 17.35 -4.55
N CYS A 80 -11.06 16.63 -4.76
CA CYS A 80 -11.37 15.40 -4.02
C CYS A 80 -10.30 14.33 -4.30
N VAL A 81 -9.47 14.04 -3.28
CA VAL A 81 -8.31 13.14 -3.41
C VAL A 81 -8.77 11.71 -3.64
N GLU A 82 -9.83 11.28 -2.97
CA GLU A 82 -10.44 9.96 -3.09
C GLU A 82 -11.01 9.71 -4.49
N ALA A 83 -11.53 10.75 -5.15
CA ALA A 83 -12.01 10.64 -6.52
C ALA A 83 -10.84 10.42 -7.50
N PHE A 84 -9.72 11.13 -7.31
CA PHE A 84 -8.50 10.89 -8.08
C PHE A 84 -7.91 9.50 -7.80
N GLU A 85 -7.91 9.07 -6.54
CA GLU A 85 -7.49 7.72 -6.13
C GLU A 85 -8.31 6.65 -6.88
N TYR A 86 -9.64 6.80 -6.91
CA TYR A 86 -10.53 5.90 -7.62
C TYR A 86 -10.24 5.89 -9.13
N MET A 87 -10.17 7.06 -9.77
CA MET A 87 -9.92 7.13 -11.22
C MET A 87 -8.57 6.50 -11.60
N ALA A 88 -7.56 6.62 -10.74
CA ALA A 88 -6.26 6.01 -10.98
C ALA A 88 -6.32 4.48 -10.90
N GLU A 89 -7.00 3.93 -9.88
CA GLU A 89 -7.16 2.49 -9.67
C GLU A 89 -7.90 1.79 -10.83
N PHE A 90 -8.86 2.49 -11.45
CA PHE A 90 -9.64 1.98 -12.58
C PHE A 90 -9.23 2.58 -13.94
N ALA A 91 -8.06 3.21 -14.02
CA ALA A 91 -7.55 3.77 -15.26
C ALA A 91 -7.30 2.68 -16.32
N VAL A 92 -7.47 3.03 -17.60
CA VAL A 92 -7.29 2.06 -18.70
C VAL A 92 -5.83 1.84 -19.08
N SER A 93 -4.90 2.64 -18.53
CA SER A 93 -3.46 2.49 -18.77
C SER A 93 -2.62 3.01 -17.59
N PRO A 94 -1.38 2.51 -17.42
CA PRO A 94 -0.46 3.02 -16.40
C PRO A 94 -0.18 4.52 -16.54
N LEU A 95 -0.06 5.04 -17.76
CA LEU A 95 0.15 6.48 -17.98
C LEU A 95 -1.04 7.30 -17.48
N GLN A 96 -2.27 6.82 -17.67
CA GLN A 96 -3.46 7.49 -17.16
C GLN A 96 -3.56 7.39 -15.62
N SER A 97 -3.24 6.21 -15.06
CA SER A 97 -3.13 6.00 -13.61
C SER A 97 -2.17 7.00 -12.97
N LEU A 98 -0.98 7.18 -13.59
CA LEU A 98 0.05 8.12 -13.14
C LEU A 98 -0.47 9.56 -13.08
N ILE A 99 -1.24 10.00 -14.10
CA ILE A 99 -1.83 11.34 -14.13
C ILE A 99 -2.82 11.53 -12.98
N PHE A 100 -3.72 10.57 -12.75
CA PHE A 100 -4.72 10.68 -11.71
C PHE A 100 -4.11 10.62 -10.31
N TYR A 101 -3.19 9.69 -10.05
CA TYR A 101 -2.49 9.65 -8.76
C TYR A 101 -1.71 10.93 -8.49
N ARG A 102 -1.03 11.49 -9.49
CA ARG A 102 -0.34 12.79 -9.37
C ARG A 102 -1.31 13.92 -9.01
N ASN A 103 -2.47 13.96 -9.64
CA ASN A 103 -3.50 14.96 -9.33
C ASN A 103 -4.01 14.80 -7.89
N GLY A 104 -4.26 13.57 -7.45
CA GLY A 104 -4.65 13.26 -6.07
C GLY A 104 -3.57 13.65 -5.06
N MET A 105 -2.30 13.35 -5.33
CA MET A 105 -1.17 13.76 -4.49
C MET A 105 -1.07 15.29 -4.38
N ASN A 106 -1.17 15.99 -5.50
CA ASN A 106 -1.07 17.45 -5.54
C ASN A 106 -2.24 18.13 -4.81
N ALA A 107 -3.46 17.63 -5.02
CA ALA A 107 -4.64 18.09 -4.28
C ALA A 107 -4.50 17.83 -2.78
N GLY A 108 -4.04 16.63 -2.39
CA GLY A 108 -3.77 16.29 -0.99
C GLY A 108 -2.72 17.18 -0.34
N ARG A 109 -1.59 17.46 -1.03
CA ARG A 109 -0.56 18.37 -0.53
C ARG A 109 -1.09 19.78 -0.31
N ARG A 110 -1.89 20.32 -1.23
CA ARG A 110 -2.51 21.65 -1.07
C ARG A 110 -3.51 21.71 0.08
N LYS A 111 -4.38 20.68 0.19
CA LYS A 111 -5.40 20.60 1.24
C LYS A 111 -4.82 20.46 2.64
N LEU A 112 -3.81 19.61 2.81
CA LEU A 112 -3.17 19.40 4.10
C LEU A 112 -2.24 20.58 4.45
N GLY A 113 -1.48 21.08 3.47
CA GLY A 113 -0.53 22.18 3.65
C GLY A 113 0.80 21.74 4.28
N GLU A 114 1.86 22.52 4.04
CA GLU A 114 3.24 22.17 4.44
C GLU A 114 3.40 22.03 5.95
N LYS A 115 2.84 22.97 6.72
CA LYS A 115 2.87 22.93 8.18
C LYS A 115 2.26 21.64 8.74
N PHE A 116 1.14 21.18 8.18
CA PHE A 116 0.52 19.93 8.59
C PHE A 116 1.44 18.73 8.31
N PHE A 117 2.11 18.73 7.16
CA PHE A 117 3.08 17.69 6.81
C PHE A 117 4.23 17.62 7.82
N GLU A 118 4.77 18.77 8.21
CA GLU A 118 5.86 18.86 9.18
C GLU A 118 5.43 18.35 10.57
N GLU A 119 4.29 18.83 11.07
CA GLU A 119 3.79 18.50 12.42
C GLU A 119 3.35 17.03 12.54
N ASN A 120 2.90 16.43 11.44
CA ASN A 120 2.32 15.08 11.43
C ASN A 120 3.21 14.03 10.76
N LYS A 121 4.44 14.37 10.39
CA LYS A 121 5.41 13.42 9.86
C LYS A 121 5.57 12.24 10.82
N GLY A 122 5.57 11.02 10.29
CA GLY A 122 5.69 9.79 11.07
C GLY A 122 4.37 9.22 11.62
N ARG A 123 3.24 9.94 11.50
CA ARG A 123 1.93 9.48 11.98
C ARG A 123 0.82 9.57 10.94
N PHE A 124 1.16 9.76 9.66
CA PHE A 124 0.18 9.99 8.59
C PHE A 124 -0.93 8.93 8.62
N TRP A 125 -0.59 7.65 8.69
CA TRP A 125 -1.61 6.59 8.64
C TRP A 125 -2.62 6.61 9.81
N ALA A 126 -2.22 7.14 10.98
CA ALA A 126 -3.11 7.31 12.11
C ALA A 126 -4.17 8.40 11.87
N LEU A 127 -3.88 9.34 10.97
CA LEU A 127 -4.73 10.47 10.58
C LEU A 127 -5.54 10.11 9.34
N HIS A 128 -6.86 10.03 9.49
CA HIS A 128 -7.75 9.56 8.43
C HIS A 128 -7.71 10.46 7.20
N GLU A 129 -7.60 11.77 7.42
CA GLU A 129 -7.54 12.81 6.39
C GLU A 129 -6.33 12.67 5.45
N THR A 130 -5.25 12.00 5.89
CA THR A 130 -4.05 11.81 5.06
C THR A 130 -4.06 10.51 4.26
N ARG A 131 -4.94 9.55 4.62
CA ARG A 131 -4.93 8.22 3.99
C ARG A 131 -5.18 8.26 2.47
N PRO A 132 -6.11 9.08 1.94
CA PRO A 132 -6.25 9.23 0.49
C PRO A 132 -4.95 9.68 -0.18
N PHE A 133 -4.25 10.66 0.41
CA PHE A 133 -2.94 11.11 -0.09
C PHE A 133 -1.91 9.97 -0.07
N MET A 134 -1.81 9.24 1.05
CA MET A 134 -0.89 8.11 1.21
C MET A 134 -1.18 6.96 0.22
N ARG A 135 -2.45 6.71 -0.09
CA ARG A 135 -2.85 5.72 -1.10
C ARG A 135 -2.50 6.19 -2.52
N CYS A 136 -2.70 7.46 -2.83
CA CYS A 136 -2.26 8.03 -4.10
C CYS A 136 -0.74 7.97 -4.26
N LEU A 137 0.02 8.30 -3.21
CA LEU A 137 1.49 8.24 -3.21
C LEU A 137 1.99 6.80 -3.45
N PHE A 138 1.36 5.82 -2.80
CA PHE A 138 1.67 4.40 -3.00
C PHE A 138 1.35 3.93 -4.42
N GLY A 139 0.16 4.23 -4.93
CA GLY A 139 -0.25 3.87 -6.29
C GLY A 139 0.62 4.53 -7.36
N TYR A 140 1.02 5.79 -7.15
CA TYR A 140 1.94 6.50 -8.03
C TYR A 140 3.32 5.83 -8.05
N ALA A 141 3.86 5.45 -6.89
CA ALA A 141 5.14 4.76 -6.80
C ALA A 141 5.12 3.38 -7.48
N MET A 142 4.04 2.61 -7.29
CA MET A 142 3.82 1.35 -8.01
C MET A 142 3.80 1.56 -9.54
N THR A 143 3.01 2.55 -9.98
CA THR A 143 2.84 2.85 -11.42
C THR A 143 4.15 3.33 -12.06
N LEU A 144 4.96 4.12 -11.34
CA LEU A 144 6.29 4.51 -11.81
C LEU A 144 7.21 3.30 -12.01
N TYR A 145 7.19 2.34 -11.07
CA TYR A 145 7.98 1.14 -11.21
C TYR A 145 7.55 0.30 -12.42
N GLU A 146 6.25 0.17 -12.66
CA GLU A 146 5.70 -0.50 -13.87
C GLU A 146 6.12 0.18 -15.18
N LEU A 147 6.33 1.50 -15.14
CA LEU A 147 6.79 2.32 -16.26
C LEU A 147 8.33 2.41 -16.34
N ASP A 148 9.06 1.56 -15.62
CA ASP A 148 10.54 1.50 -15.56
C ASP A 148 11.22 2.75 -14.94
N GLU A 149 10.46 3.64 -14.30
CA GLU A 149 10.96 4.79 -13.53
C GLU A 149 11.36 4.37 -12.11
N LYS A 150 12.20 3.34 -12.02
CA LYS A 150 12.48 2.56 -10.80
C LYS A 150 13.07 3.39 -9.66
N GLN A 151 14.00 4.29 -9.95
CA GLN A 151 14.62 5.13 -8.91
C GLN A 151 13.61 6.10 -8.30
N ALA A 152 12.74 6.69 -9.12
CA ALA A 152 11.69 7.57 -8.65
C ALA A 152 10.68 6.80 -7.77
N ALA A 153 10.29 5.60 -8.19
CA ALA A 153 9.46 4.71 -7.37
C ALA A 153 10.10 4.42 -6.00
N LEU A 154 11.37 3.99 -5.96
CA LEU A 154 12.07 3.70 -4.71
C LEU A 154 12.10 4.91 -3.77
N ASN A 155 12.37 6.11 -4.29
CA ASN A 155 12.38 7.33 -3.50
C ASN A 155 11.03 7.62 -2.83
N LEU A 156 9.92 7.36 -3.53
CA LEU A 156 8.58 7.55 -2.98
C LEU A 156 8.20 6.48 -1.95
N PHE A 157 8.65 5.23 -2.12
CA PHE A 157 8.50 4.24 -1.05
C PHE A 157 9.28 4.63 0.21
N LYS A 158 10.48 5.20 0.06
CA LYS A 158 11.22 5.78 1.21
C LYS A 158 10.47 6.95 1.84
N GLU A 159 9.82 7.80 1.04
CA GLU A 159 8.94 8.87 1.55
C GLU A 159 7.76 8.29 2.34
N LEU A 160 7.08 7.25 1.81
CA LEU A 160 5.98 6.56 2.51
C LEU A 160 6.42 6.01 3.87
N LEU A 161 7.60 5.37 3.94
CA LEU A 161 8.15 4.86 5.20
C LEU A 161 8.51 6.00 6.17
N THR A 162 8.89 7.17 5.65
CA THR A 162 9.17 8.34 6.47
C THR A 162 7.88 8.97 7.03
N LEU A 163 6.81 9.03 6.22
CA LEU A 163 5.51 9.54 6.63
C LEU A 163 4.77 8.57 7.57
N ASN A 164 5.01 7.27 7.39
CA ASN A 164 4.45 6.19 8.20
C ASN A 164 5.48 5.07 8.50
N PRO A 165 6.33 5.25 9.53
CA PRO A 165 7.32 4.25 9.96
C PRO A 165 6.72 2.94 10.50
N ASN A 166 5.44 2.95 10.89
CA ASN A 166 4.73 1.72 11.26
C ASN A 166 4.33 0.88 10.04
N ASP A 167 4.55 1.42 8.83
CA ASP A 167 4.38 0.80 7.53
C ASP A 167 3.10 -0.05 7.36
N ASN A 168 1.97 0.59 7.65
CA ASN A 168 0.67 -0.06 7.56
C ASN A 168 0.28 -0.44 6.13
N GLN A 169 0.93 0.13 5.12
CA GLN A 169 0.68 -0.18 3.70
C GLN A 169 1.60 -1.28 3.16
N GLY A 170 2.64 -1.68 3.90
CA GLY A 170 3.64 -2.64 3.41
C GLY A 170 4.60 -2.04 2.39
N ALA A 171 4.81 -0.72 2.39
CA ALA A 171 5.76 -0.01 1.55
C ALA A 171 7.19 -0.56 1.70
N ARG A 172 7.56 -1.12 2.87
CA ARG A 172 8.91 -1.65 3.11
C ARG A 172 9.21 -2.83 2.20
N ASP A 173 8.21 -3.64 1.89
CA ASP A 173 8.38 -4.84 1.07
C ASP A 173 8.80 -4.48 -0.35
N TYR A 174 8.20 -3.42 -0.90
CA TYR A 174 8.51 -2.84 -2.20
C TYR A 174 9.84 -2.10 -2.19
N ALA A 175 10.08 -1.26 -1.17
CA ALA A 175 11.34 -0.53 -1.04
C ALA A 175 12.55 -1.47 -0.97
N MET A 176 12.44 -2.56 -0.21
CA MET A 176 13.45 -3.61 -0.13
C MET A 176 13.61 -4.33 -1.46
N LEU A 177 12.52 -4.75 -2.11
CA LEU A 177 12.60 -5.46 -3.39
C LEU A 177 13.23 -4.58 -4.49
N TYR A 178 12.81 -3.31 -4.58
CA TYR A 178 13.24 -2.39 -5.63
C TYR A 178 14.67 -1.92 -5.43
N SER A 179 15.16 -1.82 -4.19
CA SER A 179 16.59 -1.59 -3.95
C SER A 179 17.45 -2.75 -4.45
N LEU A 180 16.97 -4.00 -4.38
CA LEU A 180 17.67 -5.14 -4.96
C LEU A 180 17.69 -5.10 -6.48
N ASP A 181 16.58 -4.69 -7.12
CA ASP A 181 16.52 -4.54 -8.57
C ASP A 181 17.46 -3.45 -9.08
N LEU A 182 17.52 -2.31 -8.37
CA LEU A 182 18.43 -1.20 -8.63
C LEU A 182 19.87 -1.45 -8.17
N SER A 183 20.17 -2.63 -7.62
CA SER A 183 21.50 -2.98 -7.09
C SER A 183 22.03 -1.98 -6.05
N GLN A 184 21.15 -1.54 -5.14
CA GLN A 184 21.43 -0.65 -4.01
C GLN A 184 21.34 -1.43 -2.68
N PRO A 185 22.32 -2.31 -2.37
CA PRO A 185 22.28 -3.14 -1.18
C PRO A 185 22.31 -2.33 0.13
N ASP A 186 22.97 -1.18 0.15
CA ASP A 186 23.02 -0.35 1.36
C ASP A 186 21.63 0.17 1.76
N VAL A 187 20.79 0.52 0.77
CA VAL A 187 19.40 0.92 1.00
C VAL A 187 18.57 -0.27 1.50
N PHE A 188 18.83 -1.48 0.99
CA PHE A 188 18.20 -2.69 1.52
C PHE A 188 18.53 -2.88 3.00
N ASP A 189 19.82 -2.77 3.36
CA ASP A 189 20.30 -2.98 4.72
C ASP A 189 19.77 -1.90 5.69
N GLU A 190 19.73 -0.64 5.26
CA GLU A 190 19.10 0.46 5.99
C GLU A 190 17.64 0.12 6.34
N ILE A 191 16.82 -0.22 5.34
CA ILE A 191 15.40 -0.54 5.57
C ILE A 191 15.26 -1.81 6.42
N GLN A 192 16.03 -2.85 6.13
CA GLN A 192 15.98 -4.11 6.87
C GLN A 192 16.28 -3.91 8.37
N SER A 193 17.18 -2.99 8.71
CA SER A 193 17.55 -2.68 10.09
C SER A 193 16.40 -2.02 10.89
N LEU A 194 15.46 -1.37 10.20
CA LEU A 194 14.27 -0.76 10.83
C LEU A 194 13.18 -1.79 11.12
N TYR A 195 13.18 -2.93 10.41
CA TYR A 195 12.15 -3.96 10.50
C TYR A 195 12.75 -5.35 10.80
N VAL A 196 13.60 -5.43 11.82
CA VAL A 196 14.34 -6.67 12.17
C VAL A 196 13.45 -7.85 12.56
N ASP A 197 12.31 -7.55 13.20
CA ASP A 197 11.37 -8.52 13.73
C ASP A 197 10.36 -9.02 12.69
N ASP A 198 10.33 -8.43 11.49
CA ASP A 198 9.40 -8.86 10.46
C ASP A 198 9.77 -10.27 9.95
N ARG A 199 8.81 -11.20 10.06
CA ARG A 199 8.92 -12.59 9.58
C ARG A 199 8.00 -12.87 8.39
N SER A 200 7.54 -11.82 7.72
CA SER A 200 6.69 -11.93 6.53
C SER A 200 7.38 -12.70 5.41
N THR A 201 6.55 -13.35 4.58
CA THR A 201 6.98 -13.99 3.34
C THR A 201 7.78 -13.02 2.46
N PHE A 202 7.31 -11.78 2.33
CA PHE A 202 7.97 -10.73 1.56
C PHE A 202 9.41 -10.48 2.03
N ARG A 203 9.59 -10.18 3.32
CA ARG A 203 10.92 -9.92 3.86
C ARG A 203 11.84 -11.13 3.75
N LEU A 204 11.37 -12.33 4.07
CA LEU A 204 12.22 -13.53 4.04
C LEU A 204 12.71 -13.85 2.63
N PHE A 205 11.84 -13.77 1.61
CA PHE A 205 12.27 -13.99 0.23
C PHE A 205 13.14 -12.84 -0.29
N ASN A 206 12.84 -11.58 0.04
CA ASN A 206 13.70 -10.45 -0.34
C ASN A 206 15.09 -10.56 0.30
N LYS A 207 15.17 -10.95 1.58
CA LYS A 207 16.44 -11.21 2.27
C LYS A 207 17.21 -12.38 1.66
N THR A 208 16.50 -13.43 1.24
CA THR A 208 17.11 -14.55 0.50
C THR A 208 17.78 -14.06 -0.77
N LEU A 209 17.08 -13.25 -1.57
CA LEU A 209 17.64 -12.66 -2.79
C LEU A 209 18.82 -11.74 -2.50
N HIS A 210 18.74 -10.91 -1.46
CA HIS A 210 19.83 -10.04 -1.03
C HIS A 210 21.12 -10.83 -0.72
N ILE A 211 21.03 -11.86 0.11
CA ILE A 211 22.18 -12.71 0.48
C ILE A 211 22.74 -13.40 -0.78
N PHE A 212 21.86 -13.96 -1.62
CA PHE A 212 22.29 -14.58 -2.88
C PHE A 212 22.99 -13.59 -3.82
N LYS A 213 22.51 -12.35 -3.95
CA LYS A 213 23.17 -11.33 -4.78
C LYS A 213 24.56 -10.97 -4.27
N LYS A 214 24.75 -11.00 -2.94
CA LYS A 214 26.02 -10.64 -2.29
C LYS A 214 27.04 -11.78 -2.33
N GLU A 215 26.60 -13.02 -2.12
CA GLU A 215 27.48 -14.15 -1.83
C GLU A 215 27.37 -15.30 -2.85
N GLY A 216 26.32 -15.31 -3.67
CA GLY A 216 25.97 -16.42 -4.56
C GLY A 216 25.34 -17.61 -3.81
N ASP A 217 25.53 -18.81 -4.35
CA ASP A 217 25.01 -20.05 -3.78
C ASP A 217 25.87 -20.55 -2.60
N THR A 218 25.75 -19.87 -1.45
CA THR A 218 26.42 -20.24 -0.19
C THR A 218 25.51 -21.03 0.75
N ALA A 219 26.10 -21.63 1.80
CA ALA A 219 25.34 -22.26 2.87
C ALA A 219 24.36 -21.28 3.54
N ALA A 220 24.77 -20.02 3.75
CA ALA A 220 23.92 -18.97 4.32
C ALA A 220 22.73 -18.64 3.40
N ALA A 221 22.95 -18.51 2.08
CA ALA A 221 21.87 -18.28 1.12
C ALA A 221 20.87 -19.46 1.09
N ARG A 222 21.35 -20.70 1.13
CA ARG A 222 20.51 -21.91 1.16
C ARG A 222 19.72 -22.03 2.45
N GLU A 223 20.32 -21.72 3.59
CA GLU A 223 19.63 -21.72 4.88
C GLU A 223 18.53 -20.67 4.92
N MET A 224 18.81 -19.44 4.46
CA MET A 224 17.80 -18.39 4.38
C MET A 224 16.64 -18.78 3.44
N LEU A 225 16.94 -19.40 2.29
CA LEU A 225 15.92 -19.92 1.40
C LEU A 225 15.07 -21.02 2.06
N GLN A 226 15.67 -21.89 2.87
CA GLN A 226 14.94 -22.90 3.63
C GLN A 226 13.99 -22.26 4.65
N GLN A 227 14.43 -21.21 5.36
CA GLN A 227 13.58 -20.44 6.27
C GLN A 227 12.42 -19.74 5.53
N ALA A 228 12.68 -19.14 4.36
CA ALA A 228 11.63 -18.53 3.55
C ALA A 228 10.60 -19.57 3.07
N ARG A 229 11.06 -20.77 2.68
CA ARG A 229 10.19 -21.87 2.25
C ARG A 229 9.37 -22.49 3.38
N SER A 230 9.89 -22.54 4.60
CA SER A 230 9.09 -23.01 5.74
C SER A 230 7.98 -22.02 6.10
N GLN A 231 8.18 -20.72 5.85
CA GLN A 231 7.14 -19.70 6.01
C GLN A 231 6.06 -19.80 4.92
N ASN A 232 6.46 -19.90 3.64
CA ASN A 232 5.51 -20.08 2.54
C ASN A 232 6.13 -20.91 1.40
N GLY A 233 5.80 -22.20 1.39
CA GLY A 233 6.34 -23.16 0.42
C GLY A 233 5.81 -22.98 -1.01
N HIS A 234 4.75 -22.20 -1.20
CA HIS A 234 4.13 -21.99 -2.52
C HIS A 234 4.89 -20.98 -3.39
N VAL A 235 5.62 -20.04 -2.78
CA VAL A 235 6.31 -18.95 -3.48
C VAL A 235 7.25 -19.47 -4.57
N MET A 236 8.05 -20.49 -4.25
CA MET A 236 9.02 -21.06 -5.18
C MET A 236 8.37 -21.48 -6.50
N ALA A 237 7.24 -22.19 -6.42
CA ALA A 237 6.54 -22.67 -7.61
C ALA A 237 6.09 -21.52 -8.52
N PHE A 238 5.70 -20.37 -7.96
CA PHE A 238 5.33 -19.18 -8.74
C PHE A 238 6.52 -18.40 -9.27
N LEU A 239 7.61 -18.28 -8.49
CA LEU A 239 8.84 -17.64 -8.95
C LEU A 239 9.47 -18.38 -10.14
N MET A 240 9.44 -19.71 -10.14
CA MET A 240 10.04 -20.53 -11.21
C MET A 240 9.07 -20.82 -12.37
N SER A 241 7.81 -20.40 -12.28
CA SER A 241 6.85 -20.67 -13.34
C SER A 241 6.98 -19.64 -14.47
N ASP A 242 7.16 -20.16 -15.69
CA ASP A 242 7.02 -19.37 -16.92
C ASP A 242 5.55 -19.10 -17.30
N LYS A 243 4.60 -19.71 -16.56
CA LYS A 243 3.17 -19.49 -16.79
C LYS A 243 2.73 -18.13 -16.27
N THR A 244 1.67 -17.60 -16.86
CA THR A 244 0.96 -16.45 -16.30
C THR A 244 0.54 -16.77 -14.87
N LEU A 245 0.81 -15.84 -13.95
CA LEU A 245 0.37 -15.97 -12.57
C LEU A 245 -1.16 -15.89 -12.52
N PRO A 246 -1.82 -16.63 -11.62
CA PRO A 246 -3.25 -16.43 -11.41
C PRO A 246 -3.49 -14.98 -10.96
N PRO A 247 -4.65 -14.40 -11.29
CA PRO A 247 -4.98 -13.06 -10.81
C PRO A 247 -4.92 -13.04 -9.28
N GLY A 248 -4.23 -12.04 -8.72
CA GLY A 248 -4.20 -11.81 -7.29
C GLY A 248 -5.58 -11.41 -6.76
N GLY A 249 -5.89 -11.80 -5.53
CA GLY A 249 -7.03 -11.25 -4.82
C GLY A 249 -6.73 -9.87 -4.23
N SER A 250 -7.76 -9.15 -3.78
CA SER A 250 -7.61 -7.91 -3.00
C SER A 250 -6.99 -8.13 -1.63
N GLU A 251 -7.04 -9.38 -1.14
CA GLU A 251 -6.49 -9.80 0.14
C GLU A 251 -5.76 -11.14 -0.03
N TYR A 252 -4.85 -11.42 0.90
CA TYR A 252 -4.17 -12.69 0.99
C TYR A 252 -4.19 -13.22 2.42
N VAL A 253 -3.98 -14.53 2.55
CA VAL A 253 -3.81 -15.19 3.84
C VAL A 253 -2.33 -15.53 4.02
N LYS A 254 -1.77 -15.14 5.17
CA LYS A 254 -0.34 -15.36 5.47
C LYS A 254 0.00 -16.85 5.40
N GLY A 255 1.11 -17.18 4.74
CA GLY A 255 1.60 -18.55 4.55
C GLY A 255 0.89 -19.33 3.43
N GLU A 256 -0.20 -18.81 2.89
CA GLU A 256 -1.01 -19.52 1.90
C GLU A 256 -0.62 -19.19 0.46
N LYS A 257 -1.23 -19.93 -0.47
CA LYS A 257 -1.06 -19.75 -1.91
C LYS A 257 -1.39 -18.32 -2.37
N SER A 258 -2.37 -17.65 -1.76
CA SER A 258 -2.75 -16.29 -2.12
C SER A 258 -1.64 -15.28 -1.83
N GLU A 259 -0.94 -15.41 -0.70
CA GLU A 259 0.22 -14.55 -0.38
C GLU A 259 1.37 -14.81 -1.35
N ALA A 260 1.59 -16.08 -1.72
CA ALA A 260 2.63 -16.44 -2.67
C ALA A 260 2.39 -15.86 -4.07
N VAL A 261 1.13 -15.82 -4.52
CA VAL A 261 0.75 -15.15 -5.78
C VAL A 261 1.01 -13.65 -5.68
N TYR A 262 0.62 -13.03 -4.57
CA TYR A 262 0.82 -11.60 -4.34
C TYR A 262 2.32 -11.24 -4.37
N TYR A 263 3.17 -11.99 -3.66
CA TYR A 263 4.63 -11.83 -3.70
C TYR A 263 5.20 -12.03 -5.10
N ALA A 264 4.83 -13.13 -5.77
CA ALA A 264 5.38 -13.44 -7.09
C ALA A 264 4.98 -12.42 -8.16
N THR A 265 3.80 -11.79 -8.04
CA THR A 265 3.34 -10.75 -8.97
C THR A 265 4.33 -9.59 -9.05
N VAL A 266 4.93 -9.21 -7.92
CA VAL A 266 5.83 -8.05 -7.83
C VAL A 266 7.30 -8.46 -7.92
N ALA A 267 7.67 -9.61 -7.35
CA ALA A 267 9.07 -10.00 -7.20
C ALA A 267 9.62 -10.86 -8.34
N ARG A 268 8.77 -11.56 -9.10
CA ARG A 268 9.24 -12.55 -10.09
C ARG A 268 10.16 -11.93 -11.13
N GLY A 269 9.85 -10.72 -11.62
CA GLY A 269 10.72 -9.99 -12.56
C GLY A 269 12.12 -9.74 -11.98
N VAL A 270 12.20 -9.27 -10.73
CA VAL A 270 13.47 -8.99 -10.06
C VAL A 270 14.31 -10.26 -9.86
N TRP A 271 13.66 -11.36 -9.47
CA TRP A 271 14.31 -12.67 -9.37
C TRP A 271 14.83 -13.15 -10.74
N HIS A 272 14.05 -12.98 -11.81
CA HIS A 272 14.42 -13.41 -13.15
C HIS A 272 15.57 -12.58 -13.74
N HIS A 273 15.57 -11.27 -13.49
CA HIS A 273 16.64 -10.38 -13.94
C HIS A 273 17.91 -10.48 -13.08
N THR A 274 17.86 -11.12 -11.92
CA THR A 274 19.05 -11.34 -11.10
C THR A 274 19.90 -12.48 -11.69
N PRO A 275 21.14 -12.22 -12.11
CA PRO A 275 21.99 -13.24 -12.72
C PRO A 275 22.17 -14.47 -11.83
N GLY A 276 21.98 -15.67 -12.41
CA GLY A 276 22.16 -16.94 -11.72
C GLY A 276 21.05 -17.35 -10.74
N ALA A 277 20.12 -16.45 -10.39
CA ALA A 277 19.11 -16.74 -9.38
C ALA A 277 18.14 -17.84 -9.82
N GLN A 278 17.66 -17.83 -11.06
CA GLN A 278 16.80 -18.91 -11.57
C GLN A 278 17.51 -20.27 -11.62
N ALA A 279 18.77 -20.31 -12.07
CA ALA A 279 19.56 -21.54 -12.10
C ALA A 279 19.77 -22.09 -10.68
N TRP A 280 20.05 -21.20 -9.73
CA TRP A 280 20.17 -21.54 -8.32
C TRP A 280 18.87 -22.10 -7.75
N LEU A 281 17.74 -21.40 -7.94
CA LEU A 281 16.43 -21.88 -7.49
C LEU A 281 16.08 -23.25 -8.09
N ASN A 282 16.36 -23.48 -9.38
CA ASN A 282 16.15 -24.77 -10.03
C ASN A 282 17.01 -25.88 -9.41
N ASN A 283 18.29 -25.61 -9.14
CA ASN A 283 19.20 -26.59 -8.53
C ASN A 283 18.78 -26.97 -7.11
N VAL A 284 18.30 -26.01 -6.32
CA VAL A 284 17.84 -26.24 -4.95
C VAL A 284 16.43 -26.85 -4.90
N TYR A 285 15.56 -26.51 -5.86
CA TYR A 285 14.18 -26.98 -5.87
C TYR A 285 14.01 -28.38 -6.47
N ARG A 286 14.77 -28.73 -7.51
CA ARG A 286 14.70 -30.04 -8.18
C ARG A 286 15.49 -31.14 -7.47
N LYS A 287 16.40 -30.80 -6.55
CA LYS A 287 16.97 -31.76 -5.60
C LYS A 287 15.93 -32.07 -4.51
N LYS A 288 14.94 -32.87 -4.88
CA LYS A 288 14.07 -33.65 -3.98
C LYS A 288 14.31 -35.11 -4.24
#